data_AF-A0A1Z2TMJ8-F1
#
_entry.id   AF-A0A1Z2TMJ8-F1
#
_cell.length_a   1.000
_cell.length_b   1.000
_cell.length_c   1.000
_cell.angle_alpha   90.00
_cell.angle_beta   90.00
_cell.angle_gamma   90.00
#
_symmetry.space_group_name_H-M   'P 1'
#
loop_
_entity.id
_entity.type
_entity.pdbx_description
1 polymer ?
#
loop_
_entity_poly.entity_id
_entity_poly.type
_entity_poly.pdbx_seq_one_letter_code
_entity_poly.pdbx_strand_id
1 'polypeptide(L)'
;MLAEKPYLLGREKPLSKKEIAQALRWAIEAELDAISFYEQLAELIEDERIKHIFYDVANEEKEHVGEFLAALLEVDPELLRYMREGFDEVEEETGIKVEL
;
A
#
# COMPACT_ATOMS: atom_id res chain seq x y z
N MET A 1 14.90 6.24 6.00
CA MET A 1 13.68 5.62 6.61
C MET A 1 12.43 6.25 6.01
N LEU A 2 11.28 5.56 5.99
CA LEU A 2 10.00 6.12 5.50
C LEU A 2 9.65 7.46 6.19
N ALA A 3 9.93 7.55 7.50
CA ALA A 3 9.72 8.76 8.30
C ALA A 3 10.52 9.99 7.81
N GLU A 4 11.59 9.82 7.04
CA GLU A 4 12.40 10.93 6.51
C GLU A 4 11.83 11.51 5.22
N LYS A 5 11.03 10.75 4.47
CA LYS A 5 10.53 11.13 3.14
C LYS A 5 9.68 12.41 3.15
N PRO A 6 8.78 12.65 4.14
CA PRO A 6 8.02 13.90 4.22
C PRO A 6 8.88 15.17 4.46
N TYR A 7 10.14 15.02 4.90
CA TYR A 7 11.05 16.16 5.05
C TYR A 7 11.73 16.54 3.73
N LEU A 8 11.67 15.67 2.71
CA LEU A 8 12.19 15.94 1.37
C LEU A 8 11.23 16.77 0.51
N LEU A 9 9.97 16.91 0.94
CA LEU A 9 8.97 17.70 0.23
C LEU A 9 9.12 19.18 0.57
N GLY A 10 9.04 20.05 -0.45
CA GLY A 10 9.08 21.49 -0.26
C GLY A 10 7.85 21.98 0.50
N ARG A 11 8.04 22.56 1.69
CA ARG A 11 6.93 22.99 2.58
C ARG A 11 6.47 24.43 2.36
N GLU A 12 7.07 25.13 1.40
CA GLU A 12 6.73 26.52 1.10
C GLU A 12 5.41 26.65 0.33
N LYS A 13 4.93 25.57 -0.28
CA LYS A 13 3.69 25.50 -1.05
C LYS A 13 2.97 24.17 -0.76
N PRO A 14 1.64 24.11 -0.97
CA PRO A 14 0.94 22.83 -1.01
C PRO A 14 1.55 21.88 -2.05
N LEU A 15 1.44 20.58 -1.80
CA LEU A 15 1.97 19.56 -2.69
C LEU A 15 1.35 19.66 -4.09
N SER A 16 2.20 19.56 -5.11
CA SER A 16 1.74 19.40 -6.49
C SER A 16 1.08 18.03 -6.68
N LYS A 17 0.30 17.88 -7.77
CA LYS A 17 -0.33 16.60 -8.13
C LYS A 17 0.68 15.44 -8.18
N LYS A 18 1.89 15.70 -8.68
CA LYS A 18 2.98 14.71 -8.74
C LYS A 18 3.51 14.34 -7.35
N GLU A 19 3.65 15.31 -6.46
CA GLU A 19 4.09 15.07 -5.08
C GLU A 19 3.02 14.35 -4.26
N ILE A 20 1.74 14.63 -4.51
CA ILE A 20 0.62 13.88 -3.90
C ILE A 20 0.67 12.42 -4.34
N ALA A 21 0.80 12.13 -5.64
CA ALA A 21 0.96 10.76 -6.13
C ALA A 21 2.18 10.06 -5.49
N GLN A 22 3.29 10.79 -5.31
CA GLN A 22 4.46 10.26 -4.64
C GLN A 22 4.23 9.98 -3.15
N ALA A 23 3.51 10.85 -2.44
CA ALA A 23 3.15 10.64 -1.04
C ALA A 23 2.24 9.42 -0.88
N LEU A 24 1.27 9.22 -1.78
CA LEU A 24 0.40 8.05 -1.78
C LEU A 24 1.19 6.75 -2.03
N ARG A 25 2.18 6.76 -2.94
CA ARG A 25 3.09 5.61 -3.10
C ARG A 25 3.87 5.29 -1.83
N TRP A 26 4.34 6.31 -1.12
CA TRP A 26 5.03 6.10 0.16
C TRP A 26 4.10 5.60 1.27
N ALA A 27 2.83 6.02 1.27
CA ALA A 27 1.82 5.49 2.19
C ALA A 27 1.58 4.00 1.93
N ILE A 28 1.35 3.59 0.67
CA ILE A 28 1.22 2.18 0.28
C ILE A 28 2.46 1.37 0.70
N GLU A 29 3.66 1.90 0.49
CA GLU A 29 4.91 1.26 0.93
C GLU A 29 4.96 1.07 2.44
N ALA A 30 4.48 2.05 3.21
CA ALA A 30 4.41 1.96 4.67
C ALA A 30 3.42 0.88 5.13
N GLU A 31 2.24 0.81 4.52
CA GLU A 31 1.24 -0.19 4.90
C GLU A 31 1.69 -1.62 4.54
N LEU A 32 2.32 -1.83 3.38
CA LEU A 32 2.87 -3.14 3.00
C LEU A 32 4.00 -3.61 3.95
N ASP A 33 4.84 -2.68 4.41
CA ASP A 33 5.86 -2.96 5.43
C ASP A 33 5.20 -3.31 6.77
N ALA A 34 4.19 -2.55 7.19
CA ALA A 34 3.44 -2.78 8.42
C ALA A 34 2.74 -4.15 8.43
N ILE A 35 2.06 -4.53 7.35
CA ILE A 35 1.43 -5.86 7.17
C ILE A 35 2.48 -6.96 7.40
N SER A 36 3.59 -6.89 6.67
CA SER A 36 4.65 -7.91 6.75
C SER A 36 5.25 -7.96 8.16
N PHE A 37 5.49 -6.80 8.77
CA PHE A 37 6.06 -6.67 10.10
C PHE A 37 5.14 -7.26 11.19
N TYR A 38 3.85 -6.90 11.18
CA TYR A 38 2.90 -7.38 12.18
C TYR A 38 2.61 -8.87 12.03
N GLU A 39 2.46 -9.39 10.81
CA GLU A 39 2.25 -10.84 10.59
C GLU A 39 3.46 -11.66 11.05
N GLN A 40 4.69 -11.22 10.74
CA GLN A 40 5.90 -11.90 11.20
C GLN A 40 6.04 -11.89 12.72
N LEU A 41 5.67 -10.80 13.39
CA LEU A 41 5.65 -10.75 14.85
C LEU A 41 4.56 -11.65 15.44
N ALA A 42 3.36 -11.67 14.83
CA ALA A 42 2.27 -12.53 15.26
C ALA A 42 2.66 -14.01 15.26
N GLU A 43 3.41 -14.46 14.24
CA GLU A 43 3.93 -15.83 14.14
C GLU A 43 4.88 -16.21 15.28
N LEU A 44 5.55 -15.23 15.90
CA LEU A 44 6.51 -15.43 16.98
C LEU A 44 5.89 -15.32 18.39
N ILE A 45 4.59 -15.02 18.50
CA ILE A 45 3.90 -14.80 19.77
C ILE A 45 3.11 -16.05 20.17
N GLU A 46 3.28 -16.53 21.41
CA GLU A 46 2.53 -17.69 21.94
C GLU A 46 1.18 -17.30 22.56
N ASP A 47 1.04 -16.10 23.16
CA ASP A 47 -0.23 -15.65 23.73
C ASP A 47 -1.23 -15.33 22.60
N GLU A 48 -2.19 -16.22 22.39
CA GLU A 48 -3.20 -16.13 21.35
C GLU A 48 -3.99 -14.81 21.37
N ARG A 49 -4.18 -14.19 22.52
CA ARG A 49 -4.89 -12.90 22.62
C ARG A 49 -4.06 -11.77 22.05
N ILE A 50 -2.74 -11.80 22.29
CA ILE A 50 -1.82 -10.78 21.77
C ILE A 50 -1.59 -11.02 20.28
N LYS A 51 -1.38 -12.28 19.87
CA LYS A 51 -1.29 -12.68 18.46
C LYS A 51 -2.49 -12.19 17.66
N HIS A 52 -3.70 -12.35 18.21
CA HIS A 52 -4.92 -11.86 17.57
C HIS A 52 -4.87 -10.36 17.28
N ILE A 53 -4.40 -9.53 18.24
CA ILE A 53 -4.27 -8.08 18.04
C ILE A 53 -3.33 -7.77 16.86
N PHE A 54 -2.17 -8.44 16.77
CA PHE A 54 -1.25 -8.21 15.65
C PHE A 54 -1.85 -8.57 14.30
N TYR A 55 -2.56 -9.70 14.20
CA TYR A 55 -3.25 -10.06 12.96
C TYR A 55 -4.42 -9.12 12.64
N ASP A 56 -5.15 -8.65 13.64
CA ASP A 56 -6.26 -7.73 13.47
C ASP A 56 -5.76 -6.40 12.88
N VAL A 57 -4.73 -5.80 13.49
CA VAL A 57 -4.07 -4.60 12.97
C VAL A 57 -3.51 -4.84 11.57
N ALA A 58 -2.81 -5.97 11.34
CA ALA A 58 -2.31 -6.30 10.00
C ALA A 58 -3.40 -6.40 8.94
N ASN A 59 -4.63 -6.80 9.31
CA ASN A 59 -5.76 -6.83 8.39
C ASN A 59 -6.32 -5.43 8.13
N GLU A 60 -6.37 -4.55 9.13
CA GLU A 60 -6.72 -3.13 8.94
C GLU A 60 -5.73 -2.45 7.97
N GLU A 61 -4.43 -2.72 8.09
CA GLU A 61 -3.45 -2.14 7.16
C GLU A 61 -3.63 -2.62 5.70
N LYS A 62 -4.18 -3.83 5.48
CA LYS A 62 -4.55 -4.30 4.13
C LYS A 62 -5.70 -3.49 3.54
N GLU A 63 -6.65 -3.06 4.38
CA GLU A 63 -7.72 -2.15 3.96
C GLU A 63 -7.13 -0.77 3.60
N HIS A 64 -6.22 -0.25 4.43
CA HIS A 64 -5.52 1.02 4.17
C HIS A 64 -4.72 1.00 2.85
N VAL A 65 -4.08 -0.13 2.49
CA VAL A 65 -3.47 -0.29 1.15
C VAL A 65 -4.50 -0.02 0.05
N GLY A 66 -5.71 -0.57 0.19
CA GLY A 66 -6.81 -0.34 -0.74
C GLY A 66 -7.23 1.12 -0.82
N GLU A 67 -7.36 1.81 0.32
CA GLU A 67 -7.72 3.22 0.38
C GLU A 67 -6.69 4.11 -0.34
N PHE A 68 -5.40 3.93 -0.03
CA PHE A 68 -4.34 4.72 -0.65
C PHE A 68 -4.15 4.38 -2.14
N LEU A 69 -4.31 3.11 -2.52
CA LEU A 69 -4.27 2.71 -3.92
C LEU A 69 -5.40 3.35 -4.72
N ALA A 70 -6.63 3.33 -4.21
CA ALA A 70 -7.77 3.98 -4.87
C ALA A 70 -7.51 5.48 -5.08
N ALA A 71 -7.02 6.19 -4.07
CA ALA A 71 -6.65 7.59 -4.18
C ALA A 71 -5.49 7.82 -5.18
N LEU A 72 -4.49 6.93 -5.21
CA LEU A 72 -3.36 7.03 -6.13
C LEU A 72 -3.82 6.88 -7.59
N LEU A 73 -4.71 5.95 -7.87
CA LEU A 73 -5.24 5.70 -9.22
C LEU A 73 -6.09 6.86 -9.74
N GLU A 74 -6.83 7.55 -8.87
CA GLU A 74 -7.56 8.78 -9.22
C GLU A 74 -6.60 9.92 -9.56
N VAL A 75 -5.51 10.06 -8.79
CA VAL A 75 -4.53 11.12 -9.02
C VAL A 75 -3.61 10.80 -10.20
N ASP A 76 -3.33 9.53 -10.49
CA ASP A 76 -2.41 9.08 -11.54
C ASP A 76 -3.10 8.15 -12.56
N PRO A 77 -3.83 8.71 -13.55
CA PRO A 77 -4.56 7.93 -14.53
C PRO A 77 -3.66 7.16 -15.51
N GLU A 78 -2.39 7.56 -15.66
CA GLU A 78 -1.42 6.81 -16.45
C GLU A 78 -1.05 5.51 -15.74
N LEU A 79 -0.81 5.57 -14.42
CA LEU A 79 -0.62 4.37 -13.62
C LEU A 79 -1.85 3.44 -13.69
N LEU A 80 -3.07 3.98 -13.63
CA LEU A 80 -4.29 3.18 -13.77
C LEU A 80 -4.32 2.38 -15.09
N ARG A 81 -3.94 3.02 -16.21
CA ARG A 81 -3.85 2.33 -17.51
C ARG A 81 -2.84 1.19 -17.46
N TYR A 82 -1.61 1.45 -17.00
CA TYR A 82 -0.57 0.42 -16.93
C TYR A 82 -0.90 -0.70 -15.93
N MET A 83 -1.58 -0.38 -14.82
CA MET A 83 -2.03 -1.42 -13.89
C MET A 83 -3.06 -2.34 -14.54
N ARG A 84 -4.00 -1.81 -15.34
CA ARG A 84 -4.93 -2.67 -16.10
C ARG A 84 -4.18 -3.58 -17.08
N GLU A 85 -3.24 -3.02 -17.84
CA GLU A 85 -2.41 -3.79 -18.77
C GLU A 85 -1.62 -4.90 -18.04
N GLY A 86 -1.09 -4.63 -16.85
CA GLY A 86 -0.40 -5.64 -16.05
C GLY A 86 -1.31 -6.73 -15.51
N PHE A 87 -2.58 -6.44 -15.21
CA PHE A 87 -3.57 -7.46 -14.83
C PHE A 87 -3.90 -8.35 -16.03
N ASP A 88 -4.11 -7.75 -17.20
CA ASP A 88 -4.35 -8.47 -18.45
C ASP A 88 -3.15 -9.37 -18.79
N GLU A 89 -1.91 -8.88 -18.64
CA GLU A 89 -0.68 -9.64 -18.89
C GLU A 89 -0.56 -10.88 -17.99
N VAL A 90 -0.88 -10.76 -16.69
CA VAL A 90 -0.89 -11.92 -15.76
C VAL A 90 -1.96 -12.93 -16.15
N GLU A 91 -3.15 -12.49 -16.55
CA GLU A 91 -4.21 -13.39 -17.03
C GLU A 91 -3.77 -14.12 -18.31
N GLU A 92 -3.16 -13.42 -19.26
CA GLU A 92 -2.68 -14.00 -20.52
C GLU A 92 -1.54 -15.01 -20.32
N GLU A 93 -0.58 -14.71 -19.45
CA GLU A 93 0.59 -15.57 -19.24
C GLU A 93 0.33 -16.76 -18.32
N THR A 94 -0.55 -16.60 -17.32
CA THR A 94 -0.70 -17.58 -16.23
C THR A 94 -2.11 -18.14 -16.09
N GLY A 95 -3.12 -17.50 -16.68
CA GLY A 95 -4.53 -17.79 -16.48
C GLY A 95 -5.09 -17.35 -15.13
N ILE A 96 -4.30 -16.65 -14.30
CA ILE A 96 -4.77 -16.09 -13.03
C ILE A 96 -5.59 -14.84 -13.32
N LYS A 97 -6.88 -14.89 -12.98
CA LYS A 97 -7.80 -13.77 -13.11
C LYS A 97 -8.10 -13.17 -11.75
N VAL A 98 -7.90 -11.86 -11.61
CA VAL A 98 -8.19 -11.10 -10.39
C VAL A 98 -9.47 -10.29 -10.59
N GLU A 99 -10.44 -10.45 -9.68
CA GLU A 99 -11.66 -9.64 -9.62
C GLU A 99 -11.56 -8.70 -8.40
N LEU A 100 -11.71 -7.40 -8.65
CA LEU A 100 -11.73 -6.34 -7.63
C LEU A 100 -13.15 -5.79 -7.46
#